data_AF-A0A956EUI1-F1
#
_entry.id   AF-A0A956EUI1-F1
#
_cell.length_a   1.000
_cell.length_b   1.000
_cell.length_c   1.000
_cell.angle_alpha   90.00
_cell.angle_beta   90.00
_cell.angle_gamma   90.00
#
_symmetry.space_group_name_H-M   'P 1'
#
loop_
_entity.id
_entity.type
_entity.pdbx_description
1 polymer ?
#
loop_
_entity_poly.entity_id
_entity_poly.type
_entity_poly.pdbx_seq_one_letter_code
_entity_poly.pdbx_strand_id
1 'polypeptide(L)'
;MRRALGPAFVLAGFVASCGGTQPAPPVEVAAPTEVAPTAEETPVEPSAADFDQGKRLELAGGPALGCEARQAGDWVRVRCGELSYFGTPAWRASVDKASSGIQPKVTGGMGQLQLVWRFTEGSKLDASFVWFPHLVRLHSEWPKGSPRPLAVARFFGVPQRSAAELIQAACACPPRLAPGLILKSHGISCASPMIDGDGVDPWEPECLRGLETGCQEFNECLTHEPSGYRECIDDEHATGLGPFTSCHKKCDETRKCPSGFSCEDAYEQNPMGEPPEERPFACFPTDEASSEYYQALNAYLEQHKK
;
A
#
# COMPACT_ATOMS: atom_id res chain seq x y z
N MET A 1 -7.68 10.74 50.22
CA MET A 1 -7.09 10.06 51.40
C MET A 1 -6.74 8.63 51.01
N ARG A 2 -5.57 8.12 51.47
CA ARG A 2 -5.02 6.74 51.32
C ARG A 2 -4.44 6.42 49.93
N ARG A 3 -3.14 6.60 49.66
CA ARG A 3 -1.91 5.85 50.05
C ARG A 3 -2.00 4.33 49.82
N ALA A 4 -1.19 3.84 48.88
CA ALA A 4 -0.50 2.55 48.98
C ALA A 4 0.88 2.69 48.30
N LEU A 5 1.91 2.23 49.00
CA LEU A 5 3.34 2.39 48.78
C LEU A 5 3.98 0.99 48.63
N GLY A 6 5.00 0.88 47.77
CA GLY A 6 6.12 -0.06 47.85
C GLY A 6 5.98 -1.40 47.10
N PRO A 7 7.07 -2.20 46.93
CA PRO A 7 8.50 -2.05 47.32
C PRO A 7 9.46 -1.96 46.09
N ALA A 8 10.65 -1.34 46.10
CA ALA A 8 11.92 -1.57 46.83
C ALA A 8 12.74 -2.81 46.39
N PHE A 9 14.07 -2.62 46.28
CA PHE A 9 15.19 -3.58 46.10
C PHE A 9 15.52 -4.02 44.65
N VAL A 10 16.79 -4.15 44.19
CA VAL A 10 18.11 -4.37 44.83
C VAL A 10 19.20 -3.63 44.03
N LEU A 11 20.05 -2.85 44.70
CA LEU A 11 21.36 -2.41 44.18
C LEU A 11 22.41 -3.45 44.61
N ALA A 12 22.97 -4.19 43.67
CA ALA A 12 24.14 -5.03 43.90
C ALA A 12 25.39 -4.24 43.47
N GLY A 13 26.11 -3.73 44.46
CA GLY A 13 27.45 -3.18 44.27
C GLY A 13 28.46 -4.29 43.98
N PHE A 14 29.27 -4.09 42.95
CA PHE A 14 30.45 -4.93 42.71
C PHE A 14 31.70 -4.19 43.17
N VAL A 15 32.47 -4.89 44.00
CA VAL A 15 33.59 -4.40 44.79
C VAL A 15 34.84 -4.30 43.92
N ALA A 16 35.57 -3.20 44.11
CA ALA A 16 36.88 -2.96 43.55
C ALA A 16 37.90 -4.02 44.00
N SER A 17 38.70 -4.52 43.06
CA SER A 17 39.94 -5.27 43.34
C SER A 17 41.11 -4.48 42.80
N CYS A 18 41.87 -3.89 43.72
CA CYS A 18 43.15 -3.21 43.47
C CYS A 18 44.27 -4.25 43.33
N GLY A 19 44.67 -4.54 42.09
CA GLY A 19 45.93 -5.21 41.78
C GLY A 19 46.97 -4.17 41.36
N GLY A 20 47.90 -3.85 42.25
CA GLY A 20 49.03 -2.98 41.95
C GLY A 20 50.03 -3.68 41.04
N THR A 21 50.17 -3.19 39.82
CA THR A 21 51.23 -3.58 38.89
C THR A 21 52.30 -2.49 38.88
N GLN A 22 53.51 -2.91 39.20
CA GLN A 22 54.75 -2.15 39.26
C GLN A 22 55.02 -1.40 37.93
N PRO A 23 55.40 -0.11 37.95
CA PRO A 23 55.68 0.64 36.74
C PRO A 23 56.93 0.08 36.04
N ALA A 24 56.74 -0.41 34.82
CA ALA A 24 57.80 -0.79 33.90
C ALA A 24 58.57 0.45 33.41
N PRO A 25 59.87 0.33 33.07
CA PRO A 25 60.68 1.44 32.59
C PRO A 25 60.09 2.06 31.31
N PRO A 26 60.28 3.38 31.09
CA PRO A 26 59.74 4.08 29.94
C PRO A 26 60.38 3.53 28.66
N VAL A 27 59.59 2.79 27.89
CA VAL A 27 59.93 2.41 26.52
C VAL A 27 59.88 3.68 25.68
N GLU A 28 60.99 4.04 25.07
CA GLU A 28 61.09 5.12 24.08
C GLU A 28 60.21 4.75 22.88
N VAL A 29 58.98 5.26 22.88
CA VAL A 29 57.98 5.03 21.84
C VAL A 29 58.44 5.80 20.60
N ALA A 30 58.97 5.06 19.62
CA ALA A 30 59.22 5.58 18.29
C ALA A 30 57.94 6.28 17.78
N ALA A 31 58.11 7.51 17.28
CA ALA A 31 57.01 8.33 16.79
C ALA A 31 56.14 7.51 15.81
N PRO A 32 54.80 7.48 16.00
CA PRO A 32 53.93 6.73 15.12
C PRO A 32 54.09 7.30 13.70
N THR A 33 54.66 6.49 12.81
CA THR A 33 54.70 6.77 11.39
C THR A 33 53.25 6.96 10.93
N GLU A 34 52.90 8.18 10.55
CA GLU A 34 51.61 8.55 9.99
C GLU A 34 51.42 7.77 8.69
N VAL A 35 50.73 6.63 8.79
CA VAL A 35 50.35 5.84 7.63
C VAL A 35 49.32 6.66 6.88
N ALA A 36 49.67 7.08 5.66
CA ALA A 36 48.78 7.84 4.80
C ALA A 36 47.41 7.14 4.72
N PRO A 37 46.29 7.88 4.81
CA PRO A 37 44.95 7.31 4.80
C PRO A 37 44.79 6.49 3.51
N THR A 38 44.62 5.18 3.67
CA THR A 38 44.32 4.28 2.55
C THR A 38 42.99 4.76 1.96
N ALA A 39 42.99 5.09 0.67
CA ALA A 39 41.80 5.54 -0.02
C ALA A 39 40.66 4.54 0.23
N GLU A 40 39.57 5.02 0.80
CA GLU A 40 38.41 4.20 1.14
C GLU A 40 37.84 3.62 -0.15
N GLU A 41 37.94 2.30 -0.33
CA GLU A 41 37.41 1.63 -1.52
C GLU A 41 35.93 1.94 -1.66
N THR A 42 35.53 2.43 -2.84
CA THR A 42 34.13 2.74 -3.11
C THR A 42 33.34 1.42 -3.10
N PRO A 43 32.31 1.29 -2.25
CA PRO A 43 31.53 0.05 -2.15
C PRO A 43 30.86 -0.29 -3.49
N VAL A 44 31.10 -1.50 -3.98
CA VAL A 44 30.52 -1.99 -5.25
C VAL A 44 29.14 -2.59 -4.99
N GLU A 45 28.13 -2.21 -5.79
CA GLU A 45 26.78 -2.81 -5.78
C GLU A 45 26.85 -4.26 -6.29
N PRO A 46 26.29 -5.25 -5.56
CA PRO A 46 26.25 -6.64 -6.01
C PRO A 46 25.44 -6.81 -7.30
N SER A 47 25.77 -7.85 -8.06
CA SER A 47 25.01 -8.22 -9.24
C SER A 47 23.64 -8.79 -8.87
N ALA A 48 22.73 -8.89 -9.86
CA ALA A 48 21.43 -9.52 -9.64
C ALA A 48 21.54 -10.98 -9.16
N ALA A 49 22.53 -11.72 -9.66
CA ALA A 49 22.81 -13.10 -9.28
C ALA A 49 23.27 -13.22 -7.82
N ASP A 50 24.04 -12.25 -7.32
CA ASP A 50 24.48 -12.23 -5.92
C ASP A 50 23.29 -12.09 -4.98
N PHE A 51 22.30 -11.27 -5.32
CA PHE A 51 21.07 -11.18 -4.54
C PHE A 51 20.21 -12.44 -4.64
N ASP A 52 20.19 -13.13 -5.78
CA ASP A 52 19.44 -14.39 -5.95
C ASP A 52 20.03 -15.53 -5.11
N GLN A 53 21.33 -15.49 -4.82
CA GLN A 53 22.03 -16.39 -3.90
C GLN A 53 22.07 -15.85 -2.46
N GLY A 54 21.68 -14.59 -2.29
CA GLY A 54 21.72 -13.86 -1.04
C GLY A 54 20.75 -14.38 0.01
N LYS A 55 21.00 -13.99 1.27
CA LYS A 55 20.17 -14.37 2.41
C LYS A 55 18.79 -13.72 2.26
N ARG A 56 17.71 -14.50 2.38
CA ARG A 56 16.35 -13.97 2.51
C ARG A 56 16.20 -13.27 3.85
N LEU A 57 15.69 -12.05 3.81
CA LEU A 57 15.46 -11.22 4.98
C LEU A 57 13.97 -11.12 5.30
N GLU A 58 13.68 -10.87 6.57
CA GLU A 58 12.32 -10.56 6.99
C GLU A 58 11.96 -9.13 6.58
N LEU A 59 10.79 -9.00 5.95
CA LEU A 59 10.22 -7.74 5.47
C LEU A 59 8.81 -7.64 6.05
N ALA A 60 8.64 -6.86 7.11
CA ALA A 60 7.35 -6.76 7.80
C ALA A 60 6.29 -6.14 6.87
N GLY A 61 5.17 -6.85 6.67
CA GLY A 61 4.14 -6.50 5.68
C GLY A 61 4.52 -6.76 4.21
N GLY A 62 5.75 -7.20 3.92
CA GLY A 62 6.22 -7.48 2.57
C GLY A 62 5.47 -8.59 1.84
N PRO A 63 5.29 -9.78 2.45
CA PRO A 63 4.56 -10.89 1.83
C PRO A 63 3.12 -10.54 1.42
N ALA A 64 2.44 -9.68 2.19
CA ALA A 64 1.10 -9.21 1.85
C ALA A 64 1.08 -8.35 0.58
N LEU A 65 2.19 -7.71 0.23
CA LEU A 65 2.33 -6.90 -0.98
C LEU A 65 2.98 -7.63 -2.14
N GLY A 66 3.23 -8.94 -2.03
CA GLY A 66 3.99 -9.68 -3.04
C GLY A 66 5.45 -9.20 -3.14
N CYS A 67 6.00 -8.72 -2.02
CA CYS A 67 7.36 -8.21 -1.92
C CYS A 67 8.27 -9.16 -1.12
N GLU A 68 9.49 -9.37 -1.61
CA GLU A 68 10.55 -10.10 -0.92
C GLU A 68 11.79 -9.21 -0.70
N ALA A 69 12.50 -9.42 0.41
CA ALA A 69 13.79 -8.78 0.67
C ALA A 69 14.92 -9.81 0.67
N ARG A 70 16.02 -9.50 0.00
CA ARG A 70 17.25 -10.30 -0.02
C ARG A 70 18.49 -9.48 0.24
N GLN A 71 19.51 -10.11 0.81
CA GLN A 71 20.76 -9.47 1.20
C GLN A 71 21.97 -10.07 0.46
N ALA A 72 22.83 -9.20 -0.07
CA ALA A 72 24.15 -9.56 -0.58
C ALA A 72 25.20 -8.60 0.01
N GLY A 73 26.03 -9.09 0.95
CA GLY A 73 26.96 -8.25 1.70
C GLY A 73 26.22 -7.18 2.51
N ASP A 74 26.59 -5.91 2.35
CA ASP A 74 25.93 -4.76 2.99
C ASP A 74 24.68 -4.26 2.23
N TRP A 75 24.33 -4.90 1.11
CA TRP A 75 23.26 -4.43 0.26
C TRP A 75 21.98 -5.22 0.46
N VAL A 76 20.86 -4.52 0.44
CA VAL A 76 19.51 -5.08 0.51
C VAL A 76 18.80 -4.75 -0.80
N ARG A 77 18.13 -5.76 -1.36
CA ARG A 77 17.22 -5.63 -2.49
C ARG A 77 15.83 -6.04 -2.06
N VAL A 78 14.87 -5.12 -2.20
CA VAL A 78 13.44 -5.42 -2.15
C VAL A 78 12.94 -5.57 -3.58
N ARG A 79 12.28 -6.69 -3.87
CA ARG A 79 11.61 -6.96 -5.15
C ARG A 79 10.13 -7.15 -4.90
N CYS A 80 9.30 -6.38 -5.58
CA CYS A 80 7.85 -6.51 -5.59
C CYS A 80 7.42 -6.86 -7.02
N GLY A 81 6.78 -8.01 -7.22
CA GLY A 81 6.47 -8.49 -8.57
C GLY A 81 5.37 -9.52 -8.68
N GLU A 82 4.83 -9.98 -7.55
CA GLU A 82 3.61 -10.79 -7.51
C GLU A 82 2.39 -9.87 -7.31
N LEU A 83 1.19 -10.41 -7.53
CA LEU A 83 -0.05 -9.72 -7.19
C LEU A 83 0.00 -9.36 -5.70
N SER A 84 -0.12 -8.07 -5.41
CA SER A 84 -0.21 -7.60 -4.04
C SER A 84 -1.60 -7.87 -3.46
N TYR A 85 -1.77 -7.56 -2.18
CA TYR A 85 -3.08 -7.43 -1.54
C TYR A 85 -4.07 -6.57 -2.36
N PHE A 86 -3.58 -5.61 -3.16
CA PHE A 86 -4.40 -4.74 -4.01
C PHE A 86 -4.67 -5.31 -5.41
N GLY A 87 -4.40 -6.60 -5.65
CA GLY A 87 -4.63 -7.24 -6.96
C GLY A 87 -3.72 -6.73 -8.09
N THR A 88 -2.80 -5.80 -7.81
CA THR A 88 -1.92 -5.19 -8.81
C THR A 88 -0.46 -5.26 -8.37
N PRO A 89 0.51 -5.29 -9.30
CA PRO A 89 1.92 -5.13 -8.96
C PRO A 89 2.23 -3.65 -8.65
N ALA A 90 3.30 -3.42 -7.89
CA ALA A 90 3.79 -2.06 -7.68
C ALA A 90 4.32 -1.52 -9.00
N TRP A 91 3.86 -0.35 -9.42
CA TRP A 91 4.29 0.23 -10.70
C TRP A 91 5.29 1.37 -10.53
N ARG A 92 5.40 1.93 -9.32
CA ARG A 92 6.35 3.00 -9.02
C ARG A 92 6.87 2.90 -7.59
N ALA A 93 8.15 3.19 -7.40
CA ALA A 93 8.72 3.51 -6.10
C ALA A 93 9.47 4.84 -6.17
N SER A 94 9.47 5.57 -5.06
CA SER A 94 10.29 6.75 -4.83
C SER A 94 11.06 6.62 -3.53
N VAL A 95 12.26 7.17 -3.50
CA VAL A 95 13.06 7.29 -2.28
C VAL A 95 12.81 8.69 -1.74
N ASP A 96 12.20 8.75 -0.56
CA ASP A 96 11.84 10.02 0.07
C ASP A 96 12.99 10.54 0.95
N LYS A 97 13.72 9.61 1.60
CA LYS A 97 14.90 9.92 2.42
C LYS A 97 15.89 8.76 2.47
N ALA A 98 17.19 9.05 2.43
CA ALA A 98 18.25 8.07 2.65
C ALA A 98 19.44 8.69 3.39
N SER A 99 20.05 7.96 4.33
CA SER A 99 21.21 8.43 5.12
C SER A 99 22.50 7.60 4.96
N SER A 100 22.51 6.61 4.08
CA SER A 100 23.65 5.67 3.91
C SER A 100 24.84 6.25 3.14
N GLY A 101 24.80 7.51 2.72
CA GLY A 101 25.83 8.14 1.88
C GLY A 101 25.83 7.67 0.41
N ILE A 102 25.13 6.58 0.10
CA ILE A 102 24.95 6.04 -1.25
C ILE A 102 23.48 6.14 -1.63
N GLN A 103 23.20 6.73 -2.79
CA GLN A 103 21.84 6.88 -3.28
C GLN A 103 21.21 5.50 -3.55
N PRO A 104 20.04 5.20 -2.96
CA PRO A 104 19.31 3.99 -3.31
C PRO A 104 18.89 3.99 -4.77
N LYS A 105 18.82 2.80 -5.36
CA LYS A 105 18.49 2.60 -6.76
C LYS A 105 17.12 1.95 -6.89
N VAL A 106 16.24 2.60 -7.63
CA VAL A 106 14.93 2.06 -8.01
C VAL A 106 15.00 1.61 -9.45
N THR A 107 14.62 0.36 -9.72
CA THR A 107 14.51 -0.20 -11.07
C THR A 107 13.12 -0.78 -11.25
N GLY A 108 12.42 -0.43 -12.32
CA GLY A 108 11.09 -0.96 -12.64
C GLY A 108 11.04 -1.50 -14.07
N GLY A 109 10.28 -2.57 -14.29
CA GLY A 109 10.04 -3.15 -15.61
C GLY A 109 9.35 -4.52 -15.55
N MET A 110 8.58 -4.87 -16.59
CA MET A 110 7.92 -6.18 -16.74
C MET A 110 7.07 -6.61 -15.52
N GLY A 111 6.32 -5.68 -14.92
CA GLY A 111 5.50 -5.96 -13.75
C GLY A 111 6.29 -6.17 -12.45
N GLN A 112 7.59 -5.85 -12.45
CA GLN A 112 8.44 -5.97 -11.27
C GLN A 112 9.09 -4.64 -10.95
N LEU A 113 9.13 -4.34 -9.66
CA LEU A 113 9.74 -3.16 -9.10
C LEU A 113 10.79 -3.59 -8.07
N GLN A 114 11.97 -3.00 -8.16
CA GLN A 114 13.11 -3.32 -7.33
C GLN A 114 13.65 -2.04 -6.68
N LEU A 115 13.94 -2.12 -5.40
CA LEU A 115 14.63 -1.09 -4.63
C LEU A 115 15.89 -1.71 -4.01
N VAL A 116 17.05 -1.14 -4.33
CA VAL A 116 18.35 -1.58 -3.85
C VAL A 116 18.99 -0.45 -3.04
N TRP A 117 19.47 -0.77 -1.83
CA TRP A 117 20.18 0.19 -0.98
C TRP A 117 21.21 -0.50 -0.10
N ARG A 118 22.15 0.30 0.42
CA ARG A 118 23.12 -0.16 1.41
C ARG A 118 22.53 -0.07 2.81
N PHE A 119 22.50 -1.19 3.52
CA PHE A 119 21.96 -1.35 4.86
C PHE A 119 23.07 -1.64 5.87
N THR A 120 23.66 -0.56 6.37
CA THR A 120 24.73 -0.57 7.38
C THR A 120 24.28 0.12 8.66
N GLU A 121 25.07 0.00 9.72
CA GLU A 121 24.85 0.73 10.95
C GLU A 121 24.79 2.26 10.70
N GLY A 122 23.80 2.93 11.28
CA GLY A 122 23.48 4.35 11.04
C GLY A 122 22.65 4.62 9.79
N SER A 123 22.29 3.59 9.01
CA SER A 123 21.46 3.78 7.81
C SER A 123 19.99 3.97 8.18
N LYS A 124 19.34 4.85 7.42
CA LYS A 124 17.91 5.13 7.44
C LYS A 124 17.44 5.33 6.01
N LEU A 125 16.31 4.75 5.68
CA LEU A 125 15.65 4.84 4.38
C LEU A 125 14.15 4.97 4.61
N ASP A 126 13.57 5.98 3.96
CA ASP A 126 12.13 6.15 3.78
C ASP A 126 11.86 6.11 2.28
N ALA A 127 10.98 5.20 1.86
CA ALA A 127 10.57 5.06 0.47
C ALA A 127 9.06 4.89 0.37
N SER A 128 8.49 5.31 -0.76
CA SER A 128 7.07 5.14 -1.05
C SER A 128 6.91 4.23 -2.27
N PHE A 129 5.99 3.29 -2.20
CA PHE A 129 5.62 2.38 -3.27
C PHE A 129 4.16 2.64 -3.65
N VAL A 130 3.88 2.64 -4.94
CA VAL A 130 2.55 2.91 -5.48
C VAL A 130 1.97 1.64 -6.10
N TRP A 131 0.83 1.23 -5.56
CA TRP A 131 -0.06 0.20 -6.05
C TRP A 131 -1.39 0.86 -6.33
N PHE A 132 -1.66 1.30 -7.56
CA PHE A 132 -2.80 2.17 -7.81
C PHE A 132 -4.11 1.57 -7.25
N PRO A 133 -4.90 2.33 -6.45
CA PRO A 133 -4.75 3.75 -6.07
C PRO A 133 -3.95 4.02 -4.77
N HIS A 134 -3.40 2.99 -4.14
CA HIS A 134 -2.73 3.01 -2.85
C HIS A 134 -1.26 3.46 -2.92
N LEU A 135 -0.87 4.20 -1.89
CA LEU A 135 0.52 4.54 -1.60
C LEU A 135 0.90 3.90 -0.27
N VAL A 136 1.96 3.10 -0.28
CA VAL A 136 2.46 2.40 0.90
C VAL A 136 3.88 2.84 1.19
N ARG A 137 4.17 3.14 2.46
CA ARG A 137 5.50 3.56 2.89
C ARG A 137 6.32 2.39 3.37
N LEU A 138 7.57 2.31 2.91
CA LEU A 138 8.62 1.43 3.39
C LEU A 138 9.58 2.24 4.27
N HIS A 139 9.81 1.78 5.50
CA HIS A 139 10.82 2.33 6.39
C HIS A 139 11.88 1.27 6.68
N SER A 140 13.16 1.66 6.64
CA SER A 140 14.28 0.83 7.06
C SER A 140 15.22 1.68 7.90
N GLU A 141 15.57 1.20 9.09
CA GLU A 141 16.48 1.90 9.99
C GLU A 141 17.36 0.90 10.73
N TRP A 142 18.65 1.18 10.76
CA TRP A 142 19.61 0.51 11.62
C TRP A 142 20.34 1.57 12.45
N PRO A 143 19.93 1.81 13.71
CA PRO A 143 20.55 2.83 14.55
C PRO A 143 22.02 2.52 14.86
N LYS A 144 22.81 3.57 15.05
CA LYS A 144 24.21 3.44 15.47
C LYS A 144 24.32 2.85 16.88
N GLY A 145 25.24 1.92 17.08
CA GLY A 145 25.48 1.17 18.31
C GLY A 145 24.49 0.04 18.57
N SER A 146 23.52 -0.19 17.68
CA SER A 146 22.49 -1.22 17.87
C SER A 146 22.85 -2.51 17.12
N PRO A 147 22.48 -3.68 17.66
CA PRO A 147 22.62 -4.92 16.92
C PRO A 147 21.81 -4.85 15.61
N ARG A 148 22.27 -5.58 14.59
CA ARG A 148 21.57 -5.64 13.31
C ARG A 148 20.13 -6.12 13.49
N PRO A 149 19.11 -5.39 13.01
CA PRO A 149 17.73 -5.79 13.19
C PRO A 149 17.42 -7.06 12.39
N LEU A 150 16.50 -7.88 12.91
CA LEU A 150 16.06 -9.11 12.26
C LEU A 150 15.26 -8.80 10.98
N ALA A 151 14.29 -7.89 11.09
CA ALA A 151 13.59 -7.31 9.95
C ALA A 151 14.33 -6.06 9.47
N VAL A 152 14.71 -6.05 8.19
CA VAL A 152 15.49 -4.94 7.63
C VAL A 152 14.65 -3.72 7.29
N ALA A 153 13.36 -3.93 7.06
CA ALA A 153 12.43 -2.88 6.70
C ALA A 153 10.99 -3.29 7.03
N ARG A 154 10.10 -2.31 7.08
CA ARG A 154 8.68 -2.48 7.35
C ARG A 154 7.84 -1.62 6.41
N PHE A 155 6.79 -2.22 5.86
CA PHE A 155 5.71 -1.48 5.20
C PHE A 155 4.68 -1.00 6.24
N PHE A 156 4.23 0.25 6.10
CA PHE A 156 3.20 0.87 6.94
C PHE A 156 1.87 0.95 6.20
N GLY A 157 0.76 0.81 6.93
CA GLY A 157 -0.58 0.84 6.35
C GLY A 157 -0.98 -0.43 5.61
N VAL A 158 -0.27 -1.55 5.83
CA VAL A 158 -0.57 -2.86 5.25
C VAL A 158 -0.81 -3.87 6.35
N PRO A 159 -1.80 -4.75 6.23
CA PRO A 159 -1.93 -5.87 7.13
C PRO A 159 -0.65 -6.74 7.13
N GLN A 160 -0.27 -7.24 8.31
CA GLN A 160 0.93 -8.07 8.46
C GLN A 160 0.79 -9.47 7.85
N ARG A 161 -0.46 -9.89 7.58
CA ARG A 161 -0.81 -11.17 6.99
C ARG A 161 -1.05 -11.00 5.50
N SER A 162 -0.70 -12.01 4.72
CA SER A 162 -1.03 -12.03 3.30
C SER A 162 -2.54 -11.98 3.06
N ALA A 163 -2.95 -11.53 1.86
CA ALA A 163 -4.35 -11.57 1.45
C ALA A 163 -4.94 -12.97 1.67
N ALA A 164 -4.24 -14.02 1.22
CA ALA A 164 -4.65 -15.40 1.38
C ALA A 164 -4.86 -15.81 2.85
N GLU A 165 -3.95 -15.40 3.75
CA GLU A 165 -4.09 -15.69 5.18
C GLU A 165 -5.24 -14.92 5.84
N LEU A 166 -5.50 -13.67 5.40
CA LEU A 166 -6.65 -12.90 5.87
C LEU A 166 -7.96 -13.51 5.39
N ILE A 167 -8.03 -13.88 4.11
CA ILE A 167 -9.19 -14.55 3.51
C ILE A 167 -9.43 -15.87 4.23
N GLN A 168 -8.40 -16.69 4.42
CA GLN A 168 -8.53 -17.98 5.11
C GLN A 168 -8.95 -17.79 6.57
N ALA A 169 -8.43 -16.78 7.27
CA ALA A 169 -8.82 -16.47 8.64
C ALA A 169 -10.28 -15.98 8.73
N ALA A 170 -10.72 -15.13 7.82
CA ALA A 170 -12.11 -14.67 7.77
C ALA A 170 -13.07 -15.81 7.41
N CYS A 171 -12.67 -16.66 6.46
CA CYS A 171 -13.44 -17.83 6.04
C CYS A 171 -13.47 -18.97 7.05
N ALA A 172 -12.53 -19.00 7.99
CA ALA A 172 -12.55 -19.92 9.11
C ALA A 172 -13.48 -19.46 10.26
N CYS A 173 -14.00 -18.21 10.25
CA CYS A 173 -15.04 -17.81 11.20
C CYS A 173 -16.35 -18.54 10.81
N PRO A 174 -16.95 -19.36 11.70
CA PRO A 174 -18.18 -20.07 11.39
C PRO A 174 -19.31 -19.09 11.04
N PRO A 175 -20.17 -19.39 10.04
CA PRO A 175 -21.28 -18.55 9.65
C PRO A 175 -22.39 -18.57 10.71
N ARG A 176 -22.16 -17.92 11.86
CA ARG A 176 -23.17 -17.53 12.85
C ARG A 176 -22.63 -16.26 13.51
N LEU A 177 -23.37 -15.15 13.55
CA LEU A 177 -24.56 -15.04 14.37
C LEU A 177 -25.50 -13.94 13.86
N ALA A 178 -26.78 -14.20 14.07
CA ALA A 178 -27.92 -13.30 13.98
C ALA A 178 -27.64 -11.84 14.41
N PRO A 179 -28.42 -10.87 13.93
CA PRO A 179 -28.29 -9.46 14.30
C PRO A 179 -28.33 -9.30 15.84
N GLY A 180 -27.21 -8.89 16.43
CA GLY A 180 -27.15 -8.44 17.83
C GLY A 180 -26.18 -9.12 18.79
N LEU A 181 -25.21 -9.95 18.37
CA LEU A 181 -24.27 -10.60 19.30
C LEU A 181 -22.81 -10.12 19.15
N ILE A 182 -22.30 -9.48 20.21
CA ILE A 182 -20.88 -9.17 20.43
C ILE A 182 -20.24 -10.38 21.12
N LEU A 183 -19.36 -11.11 20.42
CA LEU A 183 -18.57 -12.18 21.01
C LEU A 183 -17.26 -11.63 21.60
N LYS A 184 -17.20 -11.56 22.94
CA LYS A 184 -15.95 -11.50 23.72
C LYS A 184 -15.68 -12.86 24.34
N SER A 185 -14.97 -13.76 23.65
CA SER A 185 -14.21 -14.84 24.29
C SER A 185 -13.45 -15.65 23.25
N HIS A 186 -12.16 -15.89 23.48
CA HIS A 186 -11.21 -16.72 22.72
C HIS A 186 -10.24 -16.04 21.76
N GLY A 187 -9.72 -14.84 22.07
CA GLY A 187 -8.41 -14.36 21.56
C GLY A 187 -8.24 -14.21 20.03
N ILE A 188 -9.22 -14.62 19.23
CA ILE A 188 -9.41 -14.39 17.81
C ILE A 188 -10.72 -13.62 17.76
N SER A 189 -10.59 -12.30 17.86
CA SER A 189 -11.70 -11.41 17.63
C SER A 189 -12.05 -11.48 16.14
N CYS A 190 -13.18 -12.11 15.78
CA CYS A 190 -13.78 -11.91 14.45
C CYS A 190 -14.31 -10.45 14.31
N ALA A 191 -14.20 -9.59 15.34
CA ALA A 191 -14.27 -8.15 15.13
C ALA A 191 -12.92 -7.70 14.56
N SER A 192 -12.95 -7.37 13.27
CA SER A 192 -11.97 -6.61 12.50
C SER A 192 -10.49 -6.84 12.84
N PRO A 193 -9.67 -7.41 11.94
CA PRO A 193 -8.21 -7.35 12.08
C PRO A 193 -7.71 -5.92 11.80
N MET A 194 -8.14 -4.94 12.60
CA MET A 194 -7.72 -3.55 12.50
C MET A 194 -6.36 -3.42 13.16
N ILE A 195 -5.33 -3.36 12.31
CA ILE A 195 -4.31 -2.31 12.29
C ILE A 195 -4.06 -1.68 13.67
N ASP A 196 -3.04 -2.17 14.37
CA ASP A 196 -2.42 -1.44 15.48
C ASP A 196 -1.72 -0.19 14.93
N GLY A 197 -2.39 0.97 14.94
CA GLY A 197 -1.73 2.27 14.75
C GLY A 197 -2.57 3.38 14.11
N ASP A 198 -3.01 4.32 14.95
CA ASP A 198 -3.18 5.75 14.72
C ASP A 198 -3.60 6.25 13.33
N GLY A 199 -4.91 6.23 13.07
CA GLY A 199 -5.59 7.34 12.39
C GLY A 199 -5.92 7.15 10.90
N VAL A 200 -7.23 7.24 10.64
CA VAL A 200 -7.95 7.21 9.36
C VAL A 200 -8.17 5.81 8.79
N ASP A 201 -9.35 5.26 9.09
CA ASP A 201 -9.91 4.08 8.43
C ASP A 201 -10.16 4.39 6.94
N PRO A 202 -9.49 3.72 5.98
CA PRO A 202 -9.76 3.90 4.55
C PRO A 202 -10.95 3.08 4.05
N TRP A 203 -11.61 2.30 4.91
CA TRP A 203 -12.71 1.41 4.50
C TRP A 203 -14.05 2.15 4.61
N GLU A 204 -14.69 2.44 3.49
CA GLU A 204 -16.09 2.82 3.50
C GLU A 204 -16.92 1.67 4.13
N PRO A 205 -17.80 1.97 5.11
CA PRO A 205 -18.56 0.96 5.86
C PRO A 205 -19.57 0.18 5.00
N GLU A 206 -19.65 0.42 3.70
CA GLU A 206 -20.58 -0.23 2.78
C GLU A 206 -20.09 -1.61 2.32
N CYS A 207 -18.78 -1.81 2.16
CA CYS A 207 -18.20 -3.10 1.75
C CYS A 207 -18.44 -4.21 2.79
N LEU A 208 -18.47 -3.83 4.07
CA LEU A 208 -18.76 -4.74 5.19
C LEU A 208 -20.25 -5.05 5.38
N ARG A 209 -21.17 -4.32 4.73
CA ARG A 209 -22.62 -4.60 4.82
C ARG A 209 -23.06 -5.78 3.96
N GLY A 210 -22.29 -6.16 2.93
CA GLY A 210 -22.58 -7.29 2.05
C GLY A 210 -22.18 -8.67 2.57
N LEU A 211 -21.65 -8.78 3.80
CA LEU A 211 -21.07 -10.02 4.36
C LEU A 211 -22.09 -11.13 4.67
N GLU A 212 -23.37 -10.93 4.38
CA GLU A 212 -24.41 -11.93 4.59
C GLU A 212 -24.36 -13.09 3.58
N THR A 213 -23.71 -12.92 2.42
CA THR A 213 -23.84 -13.87 1.30
C THR A 213 -22.68 -14.88 1.16
N GLY A 214 -21.49 -14.64 1.72
CA GLY A 214 -20.45 -15.66 1.74
C GLY A 214 -18.99 -15.17 1.75
N CYS A 215 -18.08 -16.14 1.71
CA CYS A 215 -16.63 -15.95 1.66
C CYS A 215 -16.12 -15.37 0.35
N GLN A 216 -16.87 -15.56 -0.72
CA GLN A 216 -16.49 -15.12 -2.06
C GLN A 216 -16.64 -13.60 -2.18
N GLU A 217 -17.71 -13.04 -1.64
CA GLU A 217 -18.00 -11.61 -1.62
C GLU A 217 -17.08 -10.86 -0.67
N PHE A 218 -16.68 -11.49 0.44
CA PHE A 218 -15.60 -10.97 1.28
C PHE A 218 -14.25 -10.93 0.56
N ASN A 219 -13.95 -11.96 -0.25
CA ASN A 219 -12.74 -11.99 -1.06
C ASN A 219 -12.75 -10.86 -2.09
N GLU A 220 -13.85 -10.68 -2.83
CA GLU A 220 -14.07 -9.59 -3.79
C GLU A 220 -13.99 -8.20 -3.13
N CYS A 221 -14.50 -8.06 -1.90
CA CYS A 221 -14.40 -6.84 -1.10
C CYS A 221 -12.95 -6.53 -0.68
N LEU A 222 -12.17 -7.53 -0.27
CA LEU A 222 -10.78 -7.33 0.18
C LEU A 222 -9.79 -7.10 -0.97
N THR A 223 -10.03 -7.67 -2.15
CA THR A 223 -9.08 -7.60 -3.27
C THR A 223 -9.32 -6.43 -4.21
N HIS A 224 -10.37 -5.62 -3.99
CA HIS A 224 -10.82 -4.52 -4.87
C HIS A 224 -11.06 -4.91 -6.34
N GLU A 225 -11.09 -6.20 -6.65
CA GLU A 225 -11.70 -6.71 -7.86
C GLU A 225 -13.08 -7.24 -7.47
N PRO A 226 -14.15 -6.43 -7.60
CA PRO A 226 -15.48 -7.01 -7.71
C PRO A 226 -15.45 -7.90 -8.96
N SER A 227 -15.22 -9.21 -8.79
CA SER A 227 -15.30 -10.18 -9.89
C SER A 227 -16.73 -10.41 -10.35
N GLY A 228 -17.71 -9.94 -9.57
CA GLY A 228 -19.01 -9.57 -10.12
C GLY A 228 -18.94 -8.15 -10.66
N TYR A 229 -19.29 -7.97 -11.94
CA TYR A 229 -19.95 -6.71 -12.33
C TYR A 229 -20.87 -6.32 -11.19
N ARG A 230 -20.77 -5.09 -10.68
CA ARG A 230 -21.79 -4.58 -9.76
C ARG A 230 -23.10 -4.72 -10.54
N GLU A 231 -23.88 -5.76 -10.25
CA GLU A 231 -25.19 -5.94 -10.86
C GLU A 231 -25.95 -4.72 -10.37
N CYS A 232 -26.07 -3.72 -11.23
CA CYS A 232 -26.88 -2.57 -10.94
C CYS A 232 -28.29 -3.10 -10.66
N ILE A 233 -28.98 -2.47 -9.70
CA ILE A 233 -30.35 -2.85 -9.35
C ILE A 233 -31.19 -2.86 -10.63
N ASP A 234 -32.24 -3.69 -10.73
CA ASP A 234 -33.00 -3.91 -11.96
C ASP A 234 -33.43 -2.64 -12.72
N ASP A 235 -33.50 -1.48 -12.04
CA ASP A 235 -33.80 -0.16 -12.60
C ASP A 235 -32.57 0.68 -12.98
N GLU A 236 -31.38 0.08 -13.06
CA GLU A 236 -30.11 0.75 -13.34
C GLU A 236 -29.29 0.00 -14.42
N HIS A 237 -28.44 0.73 -15.13
CA HIS A 237 -27.48 0.24 -16.13
C HIS A 237 -26.05 0.55 -15.68
N ALA A 238 -25.17 -0.44 -15.86
CA ALA A 238 -23.73 -0.31 -15.65
C ALA A 238 -23.08 0.44 -16.83
N THR A 239 -22.27 1.47 -16.55
CA THR A 239 -21.40 2.16 -17.52
C THR A 239 -19.95 2.14 -17.06
N GLY A 240 -19.01 1.98 -17.99
CA GLY A 240 -17.58 1.91 -17.69
C GLY A 240 -16.98 0.50 -17.82
N LEU A 241 -15.65 0.41 -17.79
CA LEU A 241 -14.91 -0.85 -17.90
C LEU A 241 -14.24 -1.19 -16.57
N GLY A 242 -14.52 -2.39 -16.05
CA GLY A 242 -13.88 -2.93 -14.85
C GLY A 242 -14.21 -2.15 -13.57
N PRO A 243 -13.22 -1.73 -12.75
CA PRO A 243 -13.45 -1.11 -11.45
C PRO A 243 -14.08 0.29 -11.51
N PHE A 244 -14.20 0.88 -12.71
CA PHE A 244 -14.84 2.18 -12.93
C PHE A 244 -16.32 2.05 -13.32
N THR A 245 -16.93 0.88 -13.09
CA THR A 245 -18.35 0.66 -13.40
C THR A 245 -19.23 1.54 -12.50
N SER A 246 -19.95 2.47 -13.11
CA SER A 246 -20.94 3.33 -12.47
C SER A 246 -22.35 2.82 -12.80
N CYS A 247 -23.25 2.78 -11.82
CA CYS A 247 -24.65 2.43 -12.06
C CYS A 247 -25.48 3.70 -12.29
N HIS A 248 -26.23 3.73 -13.38
CA HIS A 248 -27.10 4.85 -13.76
C HIS A 248 -28.55 4.37 -13.87
N LYS A 249 -29.51 5.15 -13.39
CA LYS A 249 -30.93 4.77 -13.50
C LYS A 249 -31.38 4.69 -14.97
N LYS A 250 -32.12 3.62 -15.29
CA LYS A 250 -32.88 3.42 -16.53
C LYS A 250 -33.86 4.57 -16.75
N CYS A 251 -34.11 4.89 -18.00
CA CYS A 251 -35.27 5.69 -18.37
C CYS A 251 -36.55 4.97 -17.90
N ASP A 252 -37.38 5.65 -17.11
CA ASP A 252 -38.72 5.19 -16.69
C ASP A 252 -39.76 6.23 -17.14
N GLU A 253 -40.95 5.76 -17.52
CA GLU A 253 -42.10 6.55 -17.99
C GLU A 253 -42.51 7.65 -16.99
N THR A 254 -42.13 7.49 -15.73
CA THR A 254 -42.36 8.47 -14.66
C THR A 254 -41.50 9.73 -14.78
N ARG A 255 -40.41 9.71 -15.57
CA ARG A 255 -39.51 10.85 -15.81
C ARG A 255 -39.67 11.36 -17.24
N LYS A 256 -40.48 12.41 -17.39
CA LYS A 256 -40.70 13.06 -18.69
C LYS A 256 -39.57 14.02 -19.01
N CYS A 257 -38.86 13.77 -20.12
CA CYS A 257 -38.03 14.81 -20.73
C CYS A 257 -38.91 16.00 -21.18
N PRO A 258 -38.36 17.23 -21.23
CA PRO A 258 -39.06 18.38 -21.79
C PRO A 258 -39.58 18.09 -23.21
N SER A 259 -40.66 18.76 -23.62
CA SER A 259 -41.19 18.65 -24.99
C SER A 259 -40.08 18.89 -26.03
N GLY A 260 -39.95 17.98 -27.00
CA GLY A 260 -38.87 18.00 -27.99
C GLY A 260 -37.62 17.20 -27.62
N PHE A 261 -37.65 16.43 -26.53
CA PHE A 261 -36.55 15.55 -26.13
C PHE A 261 -37.05 14.14 -25.81
N SER A 262 -36.33 13.10 -26.27
CA SER A 262 -36.56 11.69 -25.92
C SER A 262 -35.60 11.24 -24.82
N CYS A 263 -36.07 10.34 -23.95
CA CYS A 263 -35.21 9.58 -23.06
C CYS A 263 -34.77 8.35 -23.86
N GLU A 264 -33.51 8.33 -24.28
CA GLU A 264 -32.91 7.18 -24.95
C GLU A 264 -31.77 6.69 -24.08
N ASP A 265 -31.69 5.37 -23.90
CA ASP A 265 -30.53 4.75 -23.28
C ASP A 265 -29.34 5.01 -24.22
N ALA A 266 -28.50 5.97 -23.83
CA ALA A 266 -27.41 6.55 -24.64
C ALA A 266 -26.42 5.53 -25.23
N TYR A 267 -26.54 4.26 -24.85
CA TYR A 267 -25.67 3.16 -25.22
C TYR A 267 -26.09 2.40 -26.49
N GLU A 268 -27.36 2.44 -26.91
CA GLU A 268 -27.77 1.71 -28.13
C GLU A 268 -27.20 2.34 -29.41
N GLN A 269 -26.82 3.62 -29.39
CA GLN A 269 -26.39 4.33 -30.60
C GLN A 269 -24.88 4.59 -30.71
N ASN A 270 -24.06 4.36 -29.67
CA ASN A 270 -22.63 4.71 -29.75
C ASN A 270 -21.69 3.82 -28.90
N PRO A 271 -21.38 2.59 -29.33
CA PRO A 271 -20.62 1.62 -28.52
C PRO A 271 -19.13 1.96 -28.34
N MET A 272 -18.58 3.03 -28.97
CA MET A 272 -17.15 3.38 -28.91
C MET A 272 -16.84 4.88 -28.79
N GLY A 273 -17.78 5.70 -28.33
CA GLY A 273 -17.55 7.13 -28.06
C GLY A 273 -16.91 7.39 -26.69
N GLU A 274 -16.11 8.45 -26.58
CA GLU A 274 -15.46 8.90 -25.33
C GLU A 274 -16.44 9.00 -24.14
N PRO A 275 -16.00 8.71 -22.90
CA PRO A 275 -16.88 8.73 -21.74
C PRO A 275 -17.43 10.15 -21.52
N PRO A 276 -18.77 10.34 -21.47
CA PRO A 276 -19.33 11.65 -21.18
C PRO A 276 -19.00 12.03 -19.72
N GLU A 277 -18.43 13.22 -19.54
CA GLU A 277 -18.30 13.85 -18.22
C GLU A 277 -19.66 13.90 -17.53
N GLU A 278 -19.70 13.33 -16.32
CA GLU A 278 -20.73 13.44 -15.27
C GLU A 278 -22.02 14.19 -15.66
N ARG A 279 -22.92 13.52 -16.38
CA ARG A 279 -24.33 13.91 -16.39
C ARG A 279 -25.18 12.67 -16.15
N PRO A 280 -25.85 12.55 -14.98
CA PRO A 280 -26.64 11.36 -14.66
C PRO A 280 -27.93 11.24 -15.48
N PHE A 281 -28.20 12.17 -16.41
CA PHE A 281 -29.38 12.20 -17.28
C PHE A 281 -29.03 12.90 -18.60
N ALA A 282 -29.30 12.28 -19.74
CA ALA A 282 -29.25 12.92 -21.05
C ALA A 282 -30.61 12.80 -21.72
N CYS A 283 -31.37 13.89 -21.71
CA CYS A 283 -32.50 14.04 -22.63
C CYS A 283 -31.91 14.45 -23.98
N PHE A 284 -32.11 13.65 -25.01
CA PHE A 284 -31.63 13.96 -26.36
C PHE A 284 -32.71 14.70 -27.13
N PRO A 285 -32.39 15.78 -27.85
CA PRO A 285 -33.38 16.46 -28.68
C PRO A 285 -33.88 15.49 -29.76
N THR A 286 -35.19 15.44 -29.98
CA THR A 286 -35.79 14.70 -31.10
C THR A 286 -35.28 15.25 -32.43
N ASP A 287 -35.41 14.50 -33.53
CA ASP A 287 -34.90 14.89 -34.86
C ASP A 287 -35.27 16.32 -35.30
N GLU A 288 -36.44 16.82 -34.88
CA GLU A 288 -36.85 18.21 -35.12
C GLU A 288 -36.09 19.22 -34.25
N ALA A 289 -35.93 18.93 -32.95
CA ALA A 289 -35.24 19.82 -32.01
C ALA A 289 -33.71 19.79 -32.19
N SER A 290 -33.14 18.69 -32.68
CA SER A 290 -31.70 18.54 -32.92
C SER A 290 -31.26 19.42 -34.08
N SER A 291 -32.06 19.50 -35.15
CA SER A 291 -31.84 20.40 -36.29
C SER A 291 -31.77 21.87 -35.87
N GLU A 292 -32.71 22.33 -35.04
CA GLU A 292 -32.72 23.71 -34.54
C GLU A 292 -31.54 23.98 -33.60
N TYR A 293 -31.21 23.03 -32.72
CA TYR A 293 -30.07 23.15 -31.81
C TYR A 293 -28.73 23.25 -32.56
N TYR A 294 -28.48 22.39 -33.55
CA TYR A 294 -27.24 22.42 -34.32
C TYR A 294 -27.14 23.66 -35.22
N GLN A 295 -28.26 24.17 -35.75
CA GLN A 295 -28.28 25.45 -36.46
C GLN A 295 -27.93 26.62 -35.53
N ALA A 296 -28.49 26.67 -34.32
CA ALA A 296 -28.19 27.70 -33.33
C ALA A 296 -26.73 27.63 -32.85
N LEU A 297 -26.21 26.43 -32.59
CA LEU A 297 -24.82 26.21 -32.19
C LEU A 297 -23.84 26.64 -33.30
N ASN A 298 -24.10 26.28 -34.55
CA ASN A 298 -23.27 26.69 -35.68
C ASN A 298 -23.30 28.22 -35.88
N ALA A 299 -24.47 28.86 -35.76
CA ALA A 299 -24.57 30.31 -35.83
C ALA A 299 -23.77 31.00 -34.71
N TYR A 300 -23.83 30.48 -33.48
CA TYR A 300 -23.05 30.98 -32.35
C TYR A 300 -21.54 30.85 -32.58
N LEU A 301 -21.10 29.68 -33.05
CA LEU A 301 -19.69 29.39 -33.35
C LEU A 301 -19.14 30.30 -34.46
N GLU A 302 -19.91 30.53 -35.53
CA GLU A 302 -19.51 31.48 -36.59
C GLU A 302 -19.39 32.92 -36.07
N GLN A 303 -20.25 33.34 -35.15
CA GLN A 303 -20.20 34.68 -34.57
C GLN A 303 -18.97 34.89 -33.65
N HIS A 304 -18.37 33.81 -33.16
CA HIS A 304 -17.26 33.84 -32.19
C HIS A 304 -15.93 33.34 -32.75
N LYS A 305 -15.84 33.10 -34.06
CA LYS A 305 -14.57 32.91 -34.78
C LYS A 305 -13.83 34.25 -34.89
N LYS A 306 -13.01 34.57 -33.89
CA LYS A 306 -11.94 35.58 -33.94
C LYS A 306 -10.62 34.97 -33.53
#